data_AF-L0DPD0-F1
#
_entry.id   AF-L0DPD0-F1
#
_cell.length_a   1.000
_cell.length_b   1.000
_cell.length_c   1.000
_cell.angle_alpha   90.00
_cell.angle_beta   90.00
_cell.angle_gamma   90.00
#
_symmetry.space_group_name_H-M   'P 1'
#
loop_
_entity.id
_entity.type
_entity.pdbx_description
1 polymer ?
#
loop_
_entity_poly.entity_id
_entity_poly.type
_entity_poly.pdbx_seq_one_letter_code
_entity_poly.pdbx_strand_id
1 'polypeptide(L)' 'MPSQPHPPKYRHYKPKDLAVVHINGCDVYLGKHNSPESWEKYSRVIAEWRTNDGVRS' A
#
# COMPACT_ATOMS: atom_id res chain seq x y z
N MET A 1 17.03 11.27 13.89
CA MET A 1 15.62 11.62 13.61
C MET A 1 14.92 10.31 13.30
N PRO A 2 13.90 9.86 14.04
CA PRO A 2 13.11 8.72 13.60
C PRO A 2 12.47 9.11 12.26
N SER A 3 12.97 8.53 11.17
CA SER A 3 12.49 8.78 9.83
C SER A 3 11.01 8.39 9.81
N GLN A 4 10.12 9.35 9.56
CA GLN A 4 8.71 9.03 9.39
C GLN A 4 8.58 7.88 8.40
N PRO A 5 7.80 6.84 8.72
CA PRO A 5 7.64 5.72 7.82
C PRO A 5 7.08 6.27 6.50
N HIS A 6 7.80 6.06 5.41
CA HIS A 6 7.35 6.53 4.11
C HIS A 6 6.08 5.74 3.73
N PRO A 7 5.02 6.41 3.25
CA PRO A 7 3.84 5.70 2.81
C PRO A 7 4.25 4.66 1.77
N PRO A 8 3.69 3.43 1.85
CA PRO A 8 4.13 2.36 1.00
C PRO A 8 3.85 2.69 -0.48
N LYS A 9 4.83 2.36 -1.32
CA LYS A 9 4.86 2.83 -2.70
C LYS A 9 3.80 2.11 -3.53
N TYR A 10 2.85 2.88 -4.05
CA TYR A 10 1.89 2.38 -5.03
C TYR A 10 2.60 2.15 -6.38
N ARG A 11 2.62 0.90 -6.83
CA ARG A 11 3.34 0.47 -8.03
C ARG A 11 2.35 -0.06 -9.06
N HIS A 12 2.58 0.37 -10.31
CA HIS A 12 1.81 -0.09 -11.46
C HIS A 12 2.51 -1.27 -12.13
N TYR A 13 1.85 -2.42 -12.12
CA TYR A 13 2.24 -3.58 -12.89
C TYR A 13 1.64 -3.50 -14.30
N LYS A 14 2.38 -2.85 -15.21
CA LYS A 14 2.02 -2.61 -16.61
C LYS A 14 1.51 -3.83 -17.39
N PRO A 15 2.10 -5.05 -17.29
CA PRO A 15 1.71 -6.13 -18.18
C PRO A 15 0.35 -6.75 -17.85
N LYS A 16 -0.30 -6.39 -16.73
CA LYS A 16 -1.66 -6.82 -16.41
C LYS A 16 -2.55 -5.66 -15.95
N ASP A 17 -2.08 -4.42 -16.07
CA ASP A 17 -2.69 -3.23 -15.46
C ASP A 17 -3.10 -3.49 -14.00
N LEU A 18 -2.18 -4.00 -13.18
CA LEU A 18 -2.45 -4.30 -11.77
C LEU A 18 -1.78 -3.30 -10.84
N ALA A 19 -2.49 -2.94 -9.77
CA ALA A 19 -1.98 -2.19 -8.66
C ALA A 19 -1.36 -3.13 -7.64
N VAL A 20 -0.12 -2.83 -7.26
CA VAL A 20 0.60 -3.51 -6.19
C VAL A 20 1.19 -2.49 -5.24
N VAL A 21 1.14 -2.76 -3.94
CA VAL A 21 1.73 -1.90 -2.90
C VAL A 21 2.70 -2.74 -2.08
N HIS A 22 3.89 -2.19 -1.82
CA HIS A 22 4.92 -2.88 -1.05
C HIS A 22 4.97 -2.32 0.38
N ILE A 23 4.65 -3.16 1.36
CA ILE A 23 4.47 -2.77 2.77
C ILE A 23 5.29 -3.68 3.65
N ASN A 24 6.28 -3.13 4.36
CA ASN A 24 7.08 -3.86 5.35
C ASN A 24 7.64 -5.21 4.84
N GLY A 25 8.05 -5.27 3.57
CA GLY A 25 8.55 -6.50 2.94
C GLY A 25 7.49 -7.42 2.33
N CYS A 26 6.22 -7.02 2.32
CA CYS A 26 5.11 -7.77 1.75
C CYS A 26 4.49 -7.02 0.56
N ASP A 27 4.32 -7.72 -0.57
CA ASP A 27 3.66 -7.19 -1.77
C ASP A 27 2.17 -7.51 -1.75
N VAL A 28 1.34 -6.48 -1.63
CA VAL A 28 -0.13 -6.59 -1.61
C VAL A 28 -0.69 -6.21 -2.97
N TYR A 29 -1.41 -7.13 -3.59
CA TYR A 29 -2.09 -6.90 -4.86
C TYR A 29 -3.48 -6.32 -4.62
N LEU A 30 -3.73 -5.13 -5.16
CA LEU A 30 -4.98 -4.40 -4.95
C LEU A 30 -5.99 -4.68 -6.08
N GLY A 31 -5.54 -5.22 -7.21
CA GLY A 31 -6.38 -5.51 -8.37
C GLY A 31 -6.04 -4.57 -9.51
N LYS A 32 -7.02 -4.13 -10.29
CA LYS A 32 -6.78 -3.31 -11.49
C LYS A 32 -6.26 -1.92 -11.12
N HIS A 33 -5.15 -1.53 -11.76
CA HIS A 33 -4.51 -0.24 -11.57
C HIS A 33 -5.45 0.89 -11.99
N ASN A 34 -5.55 1.91 -11.14
CA ASN A 34 -6.39 3.08 -11.38
C ASN A 34 -7.90 2.78 -11.40
N SER A 35 -8.33 1.66 -10.81
CA SER A 35 -9.74 1.37 -10.57
C SER A 35 -10.18 1.83 -9.19
N PRO A 36 -11.46 2.22 -9.02
CA PRO A 36 -12.00 2.62 -7.72
C PRO A 36 -11.83 1.53 -6.66
N GLU A 37 -11.98 0.26 -7.04
CA GLU A 37 -11.74 -0.89 -6.16
C GLU A 37 -10.30 -0.95 -5.61
N SER A 38 -9.31 -0.60 -6.44
CA SER A 38 -7.91 -0.56 -6.00
C SER A 38 -7.64 0.60 -5.07
N TRP A 39 -8.30 1.75 -5.27
CA TRP A 39 -8.18 2.92 -4.40
C TRP A 39 -8.82 2.66 -3.03
N GLU A 40 -9.97 1.99 -2.99
CA GLU A 40 -10.63 1.61 -1.74
C GLU A 40 -9.77 0.63 -0.93
N LYS A 41 -9.23 -0.41 -1.58
CA LYS A 41 -8.30 -1.35 -0.96
C LYS A 41 -7.02 -0.66 -0.49
N TYR A 42 -6.45 0.22 -1.31
CA TYR A 42 -5.26 0.99 -0.94
C TYR A 42 -5.53 1.84 0.30
N SER A 43 -6.66 2.55 0.35
CA SER A 43 -7.07 3.36 1.50
C SER A 43 -7.16 2.53 2.78
N ARG A 44 -7.82 1.36 2.71
CA ARG A 44 -7.96 0.44 3.86
C ARG A 44 -6.61 -0.08 4.35
N VAL A 45 -5.74 -0.46 3.41
CA VAL A 45 -4.39 -0.96 3.71
C VAL A 45 -3.50 0.14 4.30
N ILE A 46 -3.58 1.37 3.80
CA ILE A 46 -2.84 2.52 4.35
C ILE A 46 -3.32 2.85 5.77
N ALA A 47 -4.63 2.80 6.03
CA ALA A 47 -5.20 3.05 7.35
C ALA A 47 -4.74 1.98 8.37
N GLU A 48 -4.75 0.71 7.96
CA GLU A 48 -4.23 -0.40 8.77
C GLU A 48 -2.73 -0.26 9.02
N TRP A 49 -1.95 0.07 7.98
CA TRP A 49 -0.51 0.27 8.09
C TRP A 49 -0.15 1.42 9.03
N ARG A 50 -0.82 2.58 8.91
CA ARG A 50 -0.62 3.72 9.83
C ARG A 50 -0.90 3.34 11.28
N THR A 51 -1.89 2.49 11.51
CA THR A 51 -2.24 2.03 12.86
C THR A 51 -1.21 1.04 13.39
N ASN A 52 -0.72 0.12 12.55
CA ASN A 52 0.22 -0.93 12.96
C ASN A 52 1.65 -0.39 13.21
N ASP A 53 2.08 0.61 12.45
CA ASP A 53 3.39 1.24 12.61
C ASP A 53 3.52 1.99 13.96
N GLY A 54 2.44 2.63 14.42
CA GLY A 54 2.38 3.29 15.73
C GLY A 54 2.40 2.35 16.95
N VAL A 55 2.29 1.04 16.76
CA VAL A 55 2.27 0.04 17.83
C VAL A 55 3.66 -0.60 18.04
N ARG A 56 4.64 -0.31 17.19
CA ARG A 56 6.04 -0.75 17.36
C ARG A 56 6.88 0.38 17.95
N SER A 57 6.72 0.65 19.25
CA SER A 57 7.66 1.44 20.06
C SER A 57 7.92 0.74 21.38
#